data_AF-A0A6U0RDA8-F1
#
_entry.id   AF-A0A6U0RDA8-F1
#
_cell.length_a   1.000
_cell.length_b   1.000
_cell.length_c   1.000
_cell.angle_alpha   90.00
_cell.angle_beta   90.00
_cell.angle_gamma   90.00
#
_symmetry.space_group_name_H-M   'P 1'
#
loop_
_entity.id
_entity.type
_entity.pdbx_description
1 polymer ?
#
loop_
_entity_poly.entity_id
_entity_poly.type
_entity_poly.pdbx_seq_one_letter_code
_entity_poly.pdbx_strand_id
1 'polypeptide(L)'
;MTVHCIHIFDRRGKTLFTKTYSQAAAQQQLVLQKTGLAEPGGDVLDEQRKLVFGMLFSLRELIGGLTPEGQAASLDSIQTGASTVHNYETLSGMRFAIYTKNNYQSNNNNPNNTTTSRKHSITGSGSSSTHGLKEEGGDDGSSIHKALRHIYSDLWVENVVRSPLYRPGKLNSKPNDWNEPFDIRSTNFEKKLDSYLSSMPWFRS
;
A
#
# COMPACT_ATOMS: atom_id res chain seq x y z
N MET A 1 -7.98 7.90 3.37
CA MET A 1 -6.55 7.95 3.76
C MET A 1 -5.78 8.51 2.57
N THR A 2 -4.79 9.36 2.81
CA THR A 2 -3.96 9.88 1.72
C THR A 2 -2.90 8.86 1.36
N VAL A 3 -2.86 8.39 0.12
CA VAL A 3 -1.77 7.52 -0.35
C VAL A 3 -0.58 8.39 -0.71
N HIS A 4 0.58 8.10 -0.13
CA HIS A 4 1.81 8.82 -0.44
C HIS A 4 2.52 8.21 -1.64
N CYS A 5 2.77 6.90 -1.60
CA CYS A 5 3.42 6.18 -2.67
C CYS A 5 3.08 4.68 -2.63
N ILE A 6 3.37 4.03 -3.74
CA ILE A 6 3.39 2.58 -3.90
C ILE A 6 4.77 2.14 -4.40
N HIS A 7 5.29 1.07 -3.81
CA HIS A 7 6.50 0.38 -4.25
C HIS A 7 6.19 -1.08 -4.56
N ILE A 8 6.77 -1.60 -5.64
CA ILE A 8 6.73 -3.02 -5.99
C ILE A 8 8.16 -3.53 -6.04
N PHE A 9 8.45 -4.57 -5.27
CA PHE A 9 9.75 -5.21 -5.20
C PHE A 9 9.68 -6.64 -5.73
N ASP A 10 10.76 -7.08 -6.36
CA ASP A 10 11.02 -8.51 -6.58
C ASP A 10 11.51 -9.17 -5.27
N ARG A 11 11.50 -10.51 -5.24
CA ARG A 11 12.02 -11.36 -4.18
C ARG A 11 13.45 -10.99 -3.76
N ARG A 12 14.26 -10.48 -4.69
CA ARG A 12 15.66 -10.06 -4.43
C ARG A 12 15.78 -8.63 -3.88
N GLY A 13 14.69 -7.91 -3.67
CA GLY A 13 14.69 -6.52 -3.21
C GLY A 13 14.94 -5.49 -4.30
N LYS A 14 14.96 -5.91 -5.56
CA LYS A 14 15.02 -4.99 -6.69
C LYS A 14 13.69 -4.22 -6.79
N THR A 15 13.78 -2.89 -6.85
CA THR A 15 12.61 -2.05 -7.11
C THR A 15 12.17 -2.24 -8.56
N LEU A 16 10.94 -2.71 -8.73
CA LEU A 16 10.32 -2.92 -10.02
C LEU A 16 9.57 -1.66 -10.43
N PHE A 17 8.67 -1.19 -9.58
CA PHE A 17 7.82 -0.04 -9.84
C PHE A 17 7.76 0.87 -8.63
N THR A 18 7.67 2.18 -8.88
CA THR A 18 7.44 3.19 -7.85
C THR A 18 6.55 4.27 -8.43
N LYS A 19 5.51 4.64 -7.67
CA LYS A 19 4.69 5.80 -7.98
C LYS A 19 4.38 6.58 -6.73
N THR A 20 4.54 7.89 -6.80
CA THR A 20 4.27 8.84 -5.73
C THR A 20 3.02 9.65 -6.10
N TYR A 21 2.04 9.70 -5.21
CA TYR A 21 0.78 10.42 -5.42
C TYR A 21 0.78 11.80 -4.74
N SER A 22 1.61 11.99 -3.72
CA SER A 22 1.79 13.31 -3.09
C SER A 22 2.61 14.25 -3.98
N GLN A 23 2.02 15.37 -4.39
CA GLN A 23 2.69 16.42 -5.18
C GLN A 23 3.95 16.97 -4.50
N ALA A 24 3.90 17.15 -3.17
CA ALA A 24 5.05 17.62 -2.38
C ALA A 24 6.19 16.59 -2.38
N ALA A 25 5.86 15.31 -2.25
CA ALA A 25 6.85 14.23 -2.32
C ALA A 25 7.41 14.04 -3.74
N ALA A 26 6.59 14.21 -4.78
CA ALA A 26 7.03 14.17 -6.17
C ALA A 26 7.99 15.32 -6.52
N GLN A 27 7.75 16.52 -6.00
CA GLN A 27 8.67 17.66 -6.14
C GLN A 27 9.98 17.41 -5.38
N GLN A 28 9.92 16.87 -4.16
CA GLN A 28 11.12 16.50 -3.40
C GLN A 28 11.92 15.42 -4.13
N GLN A 29 11.26 14.46 -4.78
CA GLN A 29 11.87 13.43 -5.61
C GLN A 29 12.65 14.03 -6.79
N LEU A 30 12.09 15.04 -7.46
CA LEU A 30 12.74 15.78 -8.56
C LEU A 30 13.93 16.61 -8.08
N VAL A 31 13.85 17.21 -6.89
CA VAL A 31 14.95 18.00 -6.31
C VAL A 31 16.11 17.08 -5.92
N LEU A 32 15.83 15.94 -5.27
CA LEU A 32 16.86 14.98 -4.86
C LEU A 32 17.58 14.34 -6.06
N GLN A 33 16.88 14.10 -7.18
CA GLN A 33 17.52 13.66 -8.43
C GLN A 33 18.42 14.73 -9.06
N LYS A 34 18.09 16.02 -8.89
CA LYS A 34 18.88 17.14 -9.44
C LYS A 34 20.12 17.49 -8.64
N THR A 35 20.16 17.19 -7.34
CA THR A 35 21.26 17.62 -6.46
C THR A 35 22.54 16.78 -6.56
N GLY A 36 22.55 15.66 -7.29
CA GLY A 36 23.76 15.09 -7.89
C GLY A 36 24.98 14.77 -7.01
N LEU A 37 24.88 14.72 -5.68
CA LEU A 37 26.00 14.41 -4.77
C LEU A 37 26.13 12.91 -4.45
N ALA A 38 25.62 12.04 -5.30
CA ALA A 38 25.84 10.60 -5.20
C ALA A 38 26.73 10.11 -6.34
N GLU A 39 27.69 9.26 -5.99
CA GLU A 39 28.55 8.47 -6.87
C GLU A 39 27.85 7.97 -8.15
N PRO A 40 28.59 7.69 -9.24
CA PRO A 40 28.03 7.15 -10.48
C PRO A 40 27.53 5.71 -10.26
N GLY A 41 26.36 5.54 -9.63
CA GLY A 41 25.89 4.20 -9.29
C GLY A 41 24.59 4.02 -8.52
N GLY A 42 24.00 5.03 -7.88
CA GLY A 42 22.72 4.87 -7.16
C GLY A 42 22.00 6.18 -6.85
N ASP A 43 20.74 6.30 -7.29
CA ASP A 43 19.83 7.38 -6.90
C ASP A 43 19.61 7.31 -5.37
N VAL A 44 19.63 8.44 -4.64
CA VAL A 44 19.35 8.49 -3.19
C VAL A 44 18.04 7.75 -2.85
N LEU A 45 17.10 7.81 -3.77
CA LEU A 45 15.81 7.14 -3.63
C LEU A 45 15.91 5.62 -3.81
N ASP A 46 16.88 5.11 -4.59
CA ASP A 46 17.16 3.67 -4.67
C ASP A 46 17.67 3.14 -3.33
N GLU A 47 18.58 3.87 -2.68
CA GLU A 47 19.09 3.48 -1.35
C GLU A 47 17.97 3.50 -0.31
N GLN A 48 17.12 4.53 -0.31
CA GLN A 48 15.95 4.57 0.56
C GLN A 48 15.03 3.36 0.33
N ARG A 49 14.81 2.96 -0.92
CA ARG A 49 13.99 1.79 -1.27
C ARG A 49 14.63 0.47 -0.83
N LYS A 50 15.96 0.33 -0.94
CA LYS A 50 16.70 -0.83 -0.40
C LYS A 50 16.56 -0.91 1.11
N LEU A 51 16.63 0.22 1.82
CA LEU A 51 16.40 0.28 3.26
C LEU A 51 14.98 -0.16 3.63
N VAL A 52 13.97 0.33 2.91
CA VAL A 52 12.58 -0.10 3.06
C VAL A 52 12.44 -1.60 2.89
N PHE A 53 13.04 -2.16 1.83
CA PHE A 53 12.99 -3.60 1.60
C PHE A 53 13.68 -4.38 2.72
N GLY A 54 14.85 -3.92 3.18
CA GLY A 54 15.56 -4.52 4.31
C GLY A 54 14.74 -4.52 5.59
N MET A 55 14.02 -3.42 5.87
CA MET A 55 13.10 -3.31 7.00
C MET A 55 11.93 -4.28 6.89
N LEU A 56 11.26 -4.36 5.73
CA LEU A 56 10.15 -5.30 5.53
C LEU A 56 10.62 -6.75 5.67
N PHE A 57 11.81 -7.06 5.16
CA PHE A 57 12.41 -8.37 5.26
C PHE A 57 12.72 -8.75 6.71
N SER A 58 13.40 -7.87 7.47
CA SER A 58 13.75 -8.15 8.87
C SER A 58 12.53 -8.29 9.76
N LEU A 59 11.51 -7.46 9.58
CA LEU A 59 10.25 -7.56 10.34
C LEU A 59 9.50 -8.86 10.05
N ARG A 60 9.52 -9.33 8.80
CA ARG A 60 8.88 -10.59 8.42
C ARG A 60 9.57 -11.80 9.06
N GLU A 61 10.89 -11.81 9.10
CA GLU A 61 11.65 -12.86 9.80
C GLU A 61 11.42 -12.81 11.32
N LEU A 62 11.36 -11.61 11.89
CA LEU A 62 11.02 -11.42 13.31
C LEU A 62 9.62 -11.97 13.64
N ILE A 63 8.62 -11.65 12.83
CA ILE A 63 7.26 -12.18 13.01
C ILE A 63 7.25 -13.71 12.89
N GLY A 64 8.04 -14.28 11.98
CA GLY A 64 8.21 -15.74 11.88
C GLY A 64 8.68 -16.39 13.18
N GLY A 65 9.58 -15.73 13.92
CA GLY A 65 10.05 -16.21 15.22
C GLY A 65 9.10 -15.93 16.40
N LEU A 66 8.20 -14.94 16.27
CA LEU A 66 7.25 -14.55 17.31
C LEU A 66 5.86 -15.17 17.14
N THR A 67 5.55 -15.70 15.96
CA THR A 67 4.23 -16.27 15.66
C THR A 67 4.06 -17.59 16.42
N PRO A 68 2.94 -17.78 17.16
CA PRO A 68 2.65 -19.04 17.83
C PRO A 68 2.60 -20.22 16.86
N GLU A 69 2.95 -21.41 17.36
CA GLU A 69 2.95 -22.63 16.57
C GLU A 69 1.54 -22.94 16.02
N GLY A 70 1.45 -23.31 14.74
CA GLY A 70 0.19 -23.59 14.05
C GLY A 70 -0.50 -22.38 13.40
N GLN A 71 0.03 -21.16 13.55
CA GLN A 71 -0.48 -19.97 12.87
C GLN A 71 0.43 -19.57 11.69
N ALA A 72 -0.18 -19.04 10.63
CA ALA A 72 0.57 -18.49 9.49
C ALA A 72 1.14 -17.10 9.87
N ALA A 73 2.47 -17.00 9.89
CA ALA A 73 3.18 -15.74 10.05
C ALA A 73 3.01 -14.87 8.79
N SER A 74 2.43 -13.68 8.94
CA SER A 74 2.32 -12.71 7.83
C SER A 74 2.48 -11.28 8.32
N LEU A 75 3.18 -10.47 7.53
CA LEU A 75 3.39 -9.05 7.78
C LEU A 75 2.45 -8.25 6.88
N ASP A 76 1.27 -7.92 7.39
CA ASP A 76 0.23 -7.21 6.62
C ASP A 76 0.38 -5.69 6.68
N SER A 77 0.73 -5.13 7.83
CA SER A 77 0.93 -3.68 7.96
C SER A 77 1.85 -3.27 9.10
N ILE A 78 2.48 -2.11 8.95
CA ILE A 78 3.35 -1.48 9.93
C ILE A 78 2.89 -0.05 10.10
N GLN A 79 2.40 0.29 11.29
CA GLN A 79 1.91 1.62 11.60
C GLN A 79 2.92 2.37 12.49
N THR A 80 3.27 3.59 12.09
CA THR A 80 4.00 4.55 12.92
C THR A 80 3.05 5.66 13.39
N GLY A 81 3.53 6.65 14.15
CA GLY A 81 2.70 7.80 14.53
C GLY A 81 2.17 8.61 13.33
N ALA A 82 2.92 8.67 12.23
CA ALA A 82 2.62 9.54 11.10
C ALA A 82 2.06 8.82 9.86
N SER A 83 2.42 7.54 9.68
CA SER A 83 2.11 6.80 8.45
C SER A 83 1.90 5.31 8.72
N THR A 84 1.23 4.64 7.80
CA THR A 84 1.13 3.18 7.77
C THR A 84 1.68 2.65 6.46
N VAL A 85 2.45 1.56 6.53
CA VAL A 85 2.87 0.77 5.38
C VAL A 85 2.00 -0.47 5.34
N HIS A 86 1.20 -0.62 4.30
CA HIS A 86 0.46 -1.85 4.03
C HIS A 86 1.27 -2.71 3.07
N ASN A 87 1.53 -3.95 3.45
CA ASN A 87 2.39 -4.87 2.73
C ASN A 87 1.61 -6.12 2.29
N TYR A 88 1.83 -6.53 1.05
CA TYR A 88 1.36 -7.80 0.52
C TYR A 88 2.52 -8.53 -0.13
N GLU A 89 2.82 -9.73 0.37
CA GLU A 89 3.84 -10.61 -0.17
C GLU A 89 3.20 -11.82 -0.87
N THR A 90 3.63 -12.06 -2.10
CA THR A 90 3.20 -13.21 -2.91
C THR A 90 4.04 -14.44 -2.60
N LEU A 91 3.56 -15.64 -2.97
CA LEU A 91 4.35 -16.88 -2.87
C LEU A 91 5.63 -16.84 -3.72
N SER A 92 5.63 -16.07 -4.82
CA SER A 92 6.82 -15.82 -5.63
C SER A 92 7.79 -14.82 -4.97
N GLY A 93 7.48 -14.29 -3.79
CA GLY A 93 8.32 -13.35 -3.04
C GLY A 93 8.27 -11.90 -3.55
N MET A 94 7.41 -11.59 -4.52
CA MET A 94 7.13 -10.20 -4.89
C MET A 94 6.40 -9.50 -3.75
N ARG A 95 6.77 -8.24 -3.49
CA ARG A 95 6.17 -7.42 -2.41
C ARG A 95 5.55 -6.16 -2.97
N PHE A 96 4.33 -5.88 -2.55
CA PHE A 96 3.58 -4.68 -2.87
C PHE A 96 3.40 -3.89 -1.57
N ALA A 97 4.00 -2.71 -1.51
CA ALA A 97 3.99 -1.85 -0.34
C ALA A 97 3.31 -0.52 -0.68
N ILE A 98 2.23 -0.17 0.03
CA ILE A 98 1.53 1.11 -0.08
C ILE A 98 1.72 1.91 1.20
N TYR A 99 2.13 3.16 1.06
CA TYR A 99 2.32 4.10 2.16
C TYR A 99 1.11 5.01 2.26
N THR A 100 0.47 5.03 3.42
CA THR A 100 -0.67 5.88 3.71
C THR A 100 -0.36 6.82 4.86
N LYS A 101 -0.91 8.03 4.81
CA LYS A 101 -0.89 8.94 5.97
C LYS A 101 -1.90 8.47 6.99
N ASN A 102 -1.52 8.48 8.25
CA ASN A 102 -2.47 8.27 9.33
C ASN A 102 -3.32 9.53 9.49
N ASN A 103 -4.63 9.38 9.34
CA ASN A 103 -5.55 10.44 9.70
C ASN A 103 -5.66 10.43 11.22
N TYR A 104 -4.81 11.21 11.90
CA TYR A 104 -5.03 11.54 13.31
C TYR A 104 -6.34 12.34 13.36
N GLN A 105 -7.47 11.67 13.59
CA GLN A 105 -8.68 12.38 13.95
C GLN A 105 -8.39 13.02 15.30
N SER A 106 -8.17 14.34 15.30
CA SER A 106 -8.21 15.12 16.52
C SER A 106 -9.62 14.93 17.07
N ASN A 107 -9.74 14.06 18.08
CA ASN A 107 -11.01 13.72 18.68
C ASN A 107 -11.47 14.94 19.51
N ASN A 108 -12.02 15.93 18.81
CA ASN A 108 -12.44 17.19 19.41
C ASN A 108 -13.82 16.98 20.04
N ASN A 109 -13.86 16.18 21.12
CA ASN A 109 -15.02 16.04 21.97
C ASN A 109 -15.22 17.36 22.72
N ASN A 110 -16.02 18.26 22.13
CA ASN A 110 -16.58 19.41 22.84
C ASN A 110 -17.94 19.00 23.43
N PRO A 111 -18.07 18.76 24.75
CA PRO A 111 -19.31 18.28 25.37
C PRO A 111 -20.45 19.32 25.51
N ASN A 112 -20.34 20.51 24.91
CA ASN A 112 -21.24 21.63 25.21
C ASN A 112 -22.32 21.90 24.14
N ASN A 113 -23.17 20.93 23.81
CA ASN A 113 -24.47 21.27 23.22
C ASN A 113 -25.61 20.41 23.77
N THR A 114 -26.06 20.77 24.98
CA THR A 114 -27.34 20.36 25.54
C THR A 114 -28.31 21.52 25.49
N THR A 115 -29.25 21.50 24.54
CA THR A 115 -30.51 22.25 24.65
C THR A 115 -31.66 21.38 24.16
N THR A 116 -32.25 20.68 25.13
CA THR A 116 -33.69 20.50 25.38
C THR A 116 -34.65 20.48 24.19
N SER A 117 -35.30 19.33 23.98
CA SER A 117 -36.77 19.23 23.97
C SER A 117 -37.23 17.78 24.15
N ARG A 118 -37.77 17.51 25.35
CA ARG A 118 -38.52 16.29 25.68
C ARG A 118 -39.85 16.28 24.94
N LYS A 119 -40.22 15.16 24.32
CA LYS A 119 -41.63 14.77 24.19
C LYS A 119 -41.76 13.25 24.30
N HIS A 120 -42.57 12.84 25.27
CA HIS A 120 -42.96 11.48 25.61
C HIS A 120 -43.89 10.88 24.54
N SER A 121 -43.77 9.58 24.30
CA SER A 121 -44.92 8.69 24.09
C SER A 121 -44.56 7.24 24.43
N ILE A 122 -45.34 6.66 25.33
CA ILE A 122 -45.32 5.26 25.79
C ILE A 122 -46.39 4.51 25.00
N THR A 123 -46.02 3.38 24.36
CA THR A 123 -46.79 2.15 24.05
C THR A 123 -45.77 1.20 23.37
N GLY A 124 -45.60 -0.10 23.60
CA GLY A 124 -46.43 -1.17 24.12
C GLY A 124 -46.16 -2.41 23.24
N SER A 125 -45.59 -3.48 23.84
CA SER A 125 -45.63 -4.91 23.46
C SER A 125 -45.13 -5.43 22.09
N GLY A 126 -44.12 -6.32 22.15
CA GLY A 126 -44.23 -7.71 21.67
C GLY A 126 -43.74 -8.06 20.27
N SER A 127 -42.65 -8.84 20.17
CA SER A 127 -42.57 -10.20 19.58
C SER A 127 -41.21 -10.55 18.95
N SER A 128 -40.95 -11.85 18.95
CA SER A 128 -39.70 -12.59 18.73
C SER A 128 -39.12 -12.57 17.31
N SER A 129 -37.85 -13.02 17.26
CA SER A 129 -37.13 -13.64 16.12
C SER A 129 -36.67 -12.67 15.03
N THR A 130 -35.45 -12.69 14.51
CA THR A 130 -34.60 -13.79 14.08
C THR A 130 -33.15 -13.29 13.95
N HIS A 131 -32.20 -14.21 14.07
CA HIS A 131 -30.76 -14.00 13.82
C HIS A 131 -30.51 -13.35 12.45
N GLY A 132 -29.96 -12.14 12.46
CA GLY A 132 -29.29 -11.53 11.33
C GLY A 132 -28.01 -10.90 11.85
N LEU A 133 -26.90 -11.63 11.75
CA LEU A 133 -25.56 -11.12 12.03
C LEU A 133 -25.28 -10.00 11.04
N LYS A 134 -25.58 -8.79 11.48
CA LYS A 134 -25.20 -7.54 10.83
C LYS A 134 -23.72 -7.36 11.17
N GLU A 135 -22.86 -7.77 10.25
CA GLU A 135 -21.42 -7.43 10.31
C GLU A 135 -21.29 -5.92 10.10
N GLU A 136 -21.35 -5.17 11.20
CA GLU A 136 -21.02 -3.75 11.24
C GLU A 136 -19.52 -3.59 11.52
N GLY A 137 -18.80 -3.09 10.51
CA GLY A 137 -17.78 -2.04 10.68
C GLY A 137 -16.47 -2.43 11.35
N GLY A 138 -15.52 -2.96 10.58
CA GLY A 138 -14.13 -3.09 10.99
C GLY A 138 -13.18 -3.65 9.92
N ASP A 139 -13.31 -3.23 8.65
CA ASP A 139 -12.61 -3.89 7.51
C ASP A 139 -11.61 -2.97 6.77
N ASP A 140 -11.09 -1.89 7.37
CA ASP A 140 -10.17 -1.00 6.64
C ASP A 140 -8.86 -1.71 6.25
N GLY A 141 -8.28 -2.52 7.15
CA GLY A 141 -7.04 -3.26 6.87
C GLY A 141 -7.22 -4.39 5.84
N SER A 142 -8.38 -5.06 5.88
CA SER A 142 -8.76 -6.11 4.94
C SER A 142 -9.13 -5.54 3.57
N SER A 143 -9.73 -4.35 3.49
CA SER A 143 -10.02 -3.69 2.21
C SER A 143 -8.73 -3.32 1.45
N ILE A 144 -7.70 -2.81 2.15
CA ILE A 144 -6.40 -2.48 1.53
C ILE A 144 -5.63 -3.75 1.18
N HIS A 145 -5.62 -4.77 2.05
CA HIS A 145 -4.96 -6.04 1.72
C HIS A 145 -5.63 -6.71 0.50
N LYS A 146 -6.96 -6.72 0.43
CA LYS A 146 -7.72 -7.16 -0.77
C LYS A 146 -7.32 -6.33 -1.99
N ALA A 147 -7.16 -5.01 -1.83
CA ALA A 147 -6.75 -4.16 -2.92
C ALA A 147 -5.32 -4.44 -3.42
N LEU A 148 -4.37 -4.66 -2.52
CA LEU A 148 -3.00 -5.06 -2.86
C LEU A 148 -2.97 -6.42 -3.59
N ARG A 149 -3.79 -7.37 -3.13
CA ARG A 149 -3.95 -8.66 -3.80
C ARG A 149 -4.48 -8.50 -5.23
N HIS A 150 -5.51 -7.68 -5.43
CA HIS A 150 -6.05 -7.36 -6.76
C HIS A 150 -5.01 -6.65 -7.66
N ILE A 151 -4.24 -5.71 -7.11
CA ILE A 151 -3.16 -5.04 -7.83
C ILE A 151 -2.15 -6.08 -8.34
N TYR A 152 -1.84 -7.11 -7.54
CA TYR A 152 -1.02 -8.22 -8.02
C TYR A 152 -1.75 -9.06 -9.09
N SER A 153 -2.90 -9.66 -8.77
CA SER A 153 -3.55 -10.68 -9.61
C SER A 153 -4.07 -10.14 -10.93
N ASP A 154 -4.73 -8.98 -10.90
CA ASP A 154 -5.56 -8.51 -12.02
C ASP A 154 -4.93 -7.32 -12.75
N LEU A 155 -4.00 -6.60 -12.10
CA LEU A 155 -3.29 -5.49 -12.73
C LEU A 155 -1.87 -5.89 -13.12
N TRP A 156 -1.05 -6.33 -12.17
CA TRP A 156 0.36 -6.62 -12.41
C TRP A 156 0.53 -7.83 -13.32
N VAL A 157 -0.12 -8.96 -13.01
CA VAL A 157 0.02 -10.17 -13.84
C VAL A 157 -0.51 -9.92 -15.27
N GLU A 158 -1.68 -9.30 -15.41
CA GLU A 158 -2.27 -9.02 -16.73
C GLU A 158 -1.46 -8.05 -17.58
N ASN A 159 -0.99 -6.94 -17.01
CA ASN A 159 -0.40 -5.85 -17.82
C ASN A 159 1.13 -5.91 -17.86
N VAL A 160 1.76 -6.57 -16.90
CA VAL A 160 3.22 -6.70 -16.83
C VAL A 160 3.63 -8.12 -17.14
N VAL A 161 3.24 -9.12 -16.34
CA VAL A 161 3.77 -10.49 -16.48
C VAL A 161 3.35 -11.17 -17.79
N ARG A 162 2.11 -10.96 -18.23
CA ARG A 162 1.60 -11.50 -19.51
C ARG A 162 2.03 -10.69 -20.73
N SER A 163 2.71 -9.55 -20.55
CA SER A 163 3.26 -8.81 -21.68
C SER A 163 4.35 -9.65 -22.36
N PRO A 164 4.29 -9.89 -23.69
CA PRO A 164 5.33 -10.64 -24.42
C PRO A 164 6.73 -10.01 -24.32
N LEU A 165 6.78 -8.72 -23.95
CA LEU A 165 8.01 -7.96 -23.80
C LEU A 165 8.61 -8.08 -22.38
N TYR A 166 7.84 -8.62 -21.42
CA TYR A 166 8.29 -8.72 -20.04
C TYR A 166 9.46 -9.69 -19.91
N ARG A 167 10.59 -9.15 -19.41
CA ARG A 167 11.76 -9.93 -19.05
C ARG A 167 12.13 -9.62 -17.61
N PRO A 168 11.88 -10.53 -16.65
CA PRO A 168 12.12 -10.28 -15.22
C PRO A 168 13.52 -9.72 -14.91
N GLY A 169 14.56 -10.19 -15.63
CA GLY A 169 15.94 -9.75 -15.44
C GLY A 169 16.24 -8.32 -15.94
N LYS A 170 15.47 -7.80 -16.89
CA LYS A 170 15.75 -6.52 -17.59
C LYS A 170 15.01 -5.31 -17.04
N LEU A 171 14.22 -5.48 -15.97
CA LEU A 171 13.50 -4.37 -15.35
C LEU A 171 14.50 -3.40 -14.75
N ASN A 172 14.57 -2.13 -15.16
CA ASN A 172 15.56 -1.17 -14.64
C ASN A 172 17.04 -1.67 -14.73
N SER A 173 17.45 -2.28 -15.84
CA SER A 173 18.88 -2.52 -16.10
C SER A 173 19.63 -1.18 -16.19
N LYS A 174 20.87 -1.14 -15.69
CA LYS A 174 21.69 0.08 -15.79
C LYS A 174 21.98 0.38 -17.27
N PRO A 175 22.21 1.65 -17.66
CA PRO A 175 22.41 2.06 -19.06
C PRO A 175 23.56 1.35 -19.79
N ASN A 176 24.50 0.76 -19.05
CA ASN A 176 25.65 0.02 -19.52
C ASN A 176 25.38 -1.48 -19.79
N ASP A 177 24.14 -1.95 -19.61
CA ASP A 177 23.71 -3.28 -20.05
C ASP A 177 23.26 -3.17 -21.52
N TRP A 178 23.90 -3.92 -22.44
CA TRP A 178 23.61 -3.90 -23.90
C TRP A 178 22.19 -4.34 -24.29
N ASN A 179 21.34 -4.57 -23.29
CA ASN A 179 19.95 -4.95 -23.42
C ASN A 179 19.06 -3.78 -22.98
N GLU A 180 18.23 -3.29 -23.91
CA GLU A 180 17.16 -2.32 -23.63
C GLU A 180 16.40 -2.70 -22.33
N PRO A 181 16.37 -1.79 -21.33
CA PRO A 181 15.62 -2.02 -20.10
C PRO A 181 14.14 -2.15 -20.43
N PHE A 182 13.48 -3.16 -19.85
CA PHE A 182 12.02 -3.24 -19.97
C PHE A 182 11.43 -2.14 -19.09
N ASP A 183 10.86 -1.11 -19.72
CA ASP A 183 10.22 0.00 -19.03
C ASP A 183 8.76 -0.36 -18.72
N ILE A 184 8.43 -0.49 -17.44
CA ILE A 184 7.04 -0.75 -16.99
C ILE A 184 6.10 0.37 -17.45
N ARG A 185 6.59 1.60 -17.60
CA ARG A 185 5.78 2.75 -18.05
C ARG A 185 5.28 2.58 -19.47
N SER A 186 5.89 1.69 -20.26
CA SER A 186 5.38 1.31 -21.58
C SER A 186 4.14 0.40 -21.52
N THR A 187 3.81 -0.14 -20.35
CA THR A 187 2.63 -0.99 -20.14
C THR A 187 1.41 -0.18 -19.70
N ASN A 188 0.20 -0.75 -19.84
CA ASN A 188 -1.04 -0.16 -19.33
C ASN A 188 -1.18 -0.26 -17.79
N PHE A 189 -0.19 -0.83 -17.09
CA PHE A 189 -0.27 -1.09 -15.66
C PHE A 189 -0.53 0.19 -14.87
N GLU A 190 0.27 1.23 -15.09
CA GLU A 190 0.17 2.47 -14.31
C GLU A 190 -1.19 3.16 -14.49
N LYS A 191 -1.68 3.26 -15.73
CA LYS A 191 -2.99 3.86 -16.03
C LYS A 191 -4.14 3.08 -15.36
N LYS A 192 -4.09 1.75 -15.38
CA LYS A 192 -5.12 0.92 -14.73
C LYS A 192 -5.01 0.96 -13.20
N LEU A 193 -3.79 1.02 -12.66
CA LEU A 193 -3.55 1.20 -11.24
C LEU A 193 -4.17 2.50 -10.73
N ASP A 194 -3.97 3.61 -11.43
CA ASP A 194 -4.55 4.91 -11.04
C ASP A 194 -6.07 4.88 -11.05
N SER A 195 -6.65 4.32 -12.11
CA SER A 195 -8.12 4.18 -12.24
C SER A 195 -8.69 3.33 -11.11
N TYR A 196 -8.04 2.22 -10.80
CA TYR A 196 -8.44 1.32 -9.73
C TYR A 196 -8.29 1.94 -8.34
N LEU A 197 -7.16 2.58 -8.05
CA LEU A 197 -6.97 3.24 -6.77
C LEU A 197 -7.96 4.40 -6.60
N SER A 198 -8.22 5.18 -7.65
CA SER A 198 -9.18 6.29 -7.62
C SER A 198 -10.63 5.83 -7.37
N SER A 199 -10.97 4.58 -7.71
CA SER A 199 -12.29 4.03 -7.42
C SER A 199 -12.45 3.53 -5.98
N MET A 200 -11.36 3.42 -5.22
CA MET A 200 -11.41 2.94 -3.84
C MET A 200 -11.94 4.00 -2.88
N PRO A 201 -12.87 3.64 -1.97
CA PRO A 201 -13.46 4.61 -1.04
C PRO A 201 -12.45 5.19 -0.05
N TRP A 202 -11.39 4.44 0.27
CA TRP A 202 -10.32 4.85 1.16
C TRP A 202 -9.25 5.70 0.47
N PHE A 203 -9.19 5.73 -0.86
CA PHE A 203 -8.14 6.42 -1.60
C PHE A 203 -8.40 7.92 -1.68
N ARG A 204 -7.40 8.72 -1.26
CA ARG A 204 -7.32 10.15 -1.54
C ARG A 204 -5.91 10.46 -2.02
N SER A 205 -5.80 11.18 -3.13
CA SER A 205 -4.52 11.65 -3.69
C SER A 205 -4.14 13.02 -3.12
#